data_AF-A0A5S6R5M9-F1
#
_entry.id   AF-A0A5S6R5M9-F1
#
_cell.length_a   1.000
_cell.length_b   1.000
_cell.length_c   1.000
_cell.angle_alpha   90.00
_cell.angle_beta   90.00
_cell.angle_gamma   90.00
#
_symmetry.space_group_name_H-M   'P 1'
#
loop_
_entity.id
_entity.type
_entity.pdbx_description
1 polymer ?
#
loop_
_entity_poly.entity_id
_entity_poly.type
_entity_poly.pdbx_seq_one_letter_code
_entity_poly.pdbx_strand_id
1 'polypeptide(L)'
;MPPPTTVIYVFRTENQDLRTILVKVGAGALCWAAGNLEMLSWLLTACHAVAAFGRPTDDVYIFEYFDVNSMADVSDIVMRHPDDFKTPLSTLLNMNEELMHVYVAFAGLLIGKNISVQSYPAWITRHLRDFFGLLHVPAREAMPEVPFQTADTLHFEFERSLTLRRVVFFTLAFGAELESADKNVYRHAMELLRFAKMTGLRLIFDFLMCDTPFPILFLDRWAPDRHHLLEALEIYLRYPEDERPYLRILYDEMEMRPLGGSKLERLTYAALLIGQSYFPALANYKMRISANREIIRRDVEYWLQRRSIGPFVPESYFPLIPQILEMTREAQDAEARRFRAVDRYPEQLASSAGDGEREENQAAVSANVRV
;
A
#
# COMPACT_ATOMS: atom_id res chain seq x y z
N MET A 1 3.38 -16.68 -31.42
CA MET A 1 1.97 -16.70 -30.98
C MET A 1 1.89 -15.85 -29.73
N PRO A 2 0.89 -14.96 -29.57
CA PRO A 2 0.66 -14.41 -28.24
C PRO A 2 0.36 -15.59 -27.29
N PRO A 3 0.86 -15.55 -26.04
CA PRO A 3 0.69 -16.64 -25.10
C PRO A 3 -0.80 -16.90 -24.81
N PRO A 4 -1.17 -18.10 -24.31
CA PRO A 4 -2.55 -18.36 -23.93
C PRO A 4 -2.98 -17.33 -22.88
N THR A 5 -4.00 -16.53 -23.21
CA THR A 5 -4.65 -15.66 -22.25
C THR A 5 -5.39 -16.55 -21.25
N THR A 6 -5.19 -16.26 -19.97
CA THR A 6 -5.73 -17.10 -18.91
C THR A 6 -7.21 -16.81 -18.70
N VAL A 7 -8.06 -17.84 -18.60
CA VAL A 7 -9.50 -17.68 -18.42
C VAL A 7 -9.86 -17.57 -16.94
N ILE A 8 -10.68 -16.58 -16.58
CA ILE A 8 -11.30 -16.41 -15.27
C ILE A 8 -12.81 -16.55 -15.44
N TYR A 9 -13.40 -17.48 -14.70
CA TYR A 9 -14.83 -17.74 -14.73
C TYR A 9 -15.54 -16.91 -13.65
N VAL A 10 -16.61 -16.21 -14.02
CA VAL A 10 -17.40 -15.37 -13.12
C VAL A 10 -18.86 -15.80 -13.17
N PHE A 11 -19.34 -16.41 -12.08
CA PHE A 11 -20.75 -16.80 -11.95
C PHE A 11 -21.56 -15.60 -11.44
N ARG A 12 -22.63 -15.27 -12.16
CA ARG A 12 -23.51 -14.13 -11.89
C ARG A 12 -24.90 -14.64 -11.55
N THR A 13 -25.56 -13.96 -10.62
CA THR A 13 -26.93 -14.31 -10.26
C THR A 13 -27.74 -13.12 -9.78
N GLU A 14 -29.02 -13.14 -10.13
CA GLU A 14 -30.04 -12.25 -9.56
C GLU A 14 -30.71 -12.87 -8.33
N ASN A 15 -30.49 -14.17 -8.06
CA ASN A 15 -31.04 -14.87 -6.91
C ASN A 15 -30.26 -14.48 -5.63
N GLN A 16 -30.93 -13.81 -4.71
CA GLN A 16 -30.33 -13.29 -3.48
C GLN A 16 -29.77 -14.39 -2.57
N ASP A 17 -30.46 -15.53 -2.44
CA ASP A 17 -29.98 -16.65 -1.62
C ASP A 17 -28.73 -17.28 -2.24
N LEU A 18 -28.68 -17.35 -3.57
CA LEU A 18 -27.50 -17.85 -4.28
C LEU A 18 -26.31 -16.91 -4.15
N ARG A 19 -26.50 -15.59 -4.04
CA ARG A 19 -25.40 -14.65 -3.82
C ARG A 19 -24.65 -14.97 -2.54
N THR A 20 -25.34 -15.16 -1.43
CA THR A 20 -24.74 -15.55 -0.14
C THR A 20 -23.89 -16.82 -0.31
N ILE A 21 -24.43 -17.82 -1.01
CA ILE A 21 -23.71 -19.07 -1.27
C ILE A 21 -22.46 -18.83 -2.13
N LEU A 22 -22.53 -17.99 -3.17
CA LEU A 22 -21.39 -17.67 -4.03
C LEU A 22 -20.29 -16.89 -3.29
N VAL A 23 -20.65 -15.97 -2.40
CA VAL A 23 -19.67 -15.29 -1.52
C VAL A 23 -18.98 -16.31 -0.61
N LYS A 24 -19.74 -17.23 -0.04
CA LYS A 24 -19.24 -18.30 0.81
C LYS A 24 -18.29 -19.25 0.06
N VAL A 25 -18.60 -19.62 -1.17
CA VAL A 25 -17.72 -20.42 -2.04
C VAL A 25 -16.41 -19.68 -2.32
N GLY A 26 -16.47 -18.39 -2.67
CA GLY A 26 -15.27 -17.58 -2.86
C GLY A 26 -14.39 -17.47 -1.62
N ALA A 27 -15.00 -17.25 -0.45
CA ALA A 27 -14.28 -17.28 0.82
C ALA A 27 -13.64 -18.65 1.10
N GLY A 28 -14.35 -19.74 0.85
CA GLY A 28 -13.82 -21.10 0.98
C GLY A 28 -12.66 -21.37 0.03
N ALA A 29 -12.71 -20.84 -1.20
CA ALA A 29 -11.65 -21.01 -2.19
C ALA A 29 -10.31 -20.42 -1.72
N LEU A 30 -10.33 -19.33 -0.97
CA LEU A 30 -9.13 -18.74 -0.38
C LEU A 30 -8.42 -19.70 0.60
N CYS A 31 -9.16 -20.60 1.24
CA CYS A 31 -8.61 -21.55 2.21
C CYS A 31 -8.25 -22.90 1.57
N TRP A 32 -8.98 -23.35 0.55
CA TRP A 32 -8.97 -24.75 0.11
C TRP A 32 -8.82 -24.98 -1.39
N ALA A 33 -8.82 -23.94 -2.25
CA ALA A 33 -8.64 -24.14 -3.68
C ALA A 33 -7.23 -24.67 -4.00
N ALA A 34 -7.16 -25.68 -4.86
CA ALA A 34 -5.91 -26.36 -5.20
C ALA A 34 -5.00 -25.58 -6.18
N GLY A 35 -5.46 -24.45 -6.72
CA GLY A 35 -4.71 -23.68 -7.70
C GLY A 35 -5.17 -22.23 -7.89
N ASN A 36 -4.30 -21.45 -8.52
CA ASN A 36 -4.37 -19.99 -8.58
C ASN A 36 -5.61 -19.46 -9.33
N LEU A 37 -5.94 -20.08 -10.47
CA LEU A 37 -7.00 -19.59 -11.36
C LEU A 37 -8.40 -19.98 -10.92
N GLU A 38 -8.52 -21.19 -10.36
CA GLU A 38 -9.73 -21.64 -9.68
C GLU A 38 -10.09 -20.67 -8.56
N MET A 39 -9.11 -20.39 -7.69
CA MET A 39 -9.26 -19.43 -6.59
C MET A 39 -9.66 -18.04 -7.09
N LEU A 40 -8.99 -17.52 -8.14
CA LEU A 40 -9.34 -16.22 -8.72
C LEU A 40 -10.76 -16.20 -9.28
N SER A 41 -11.19 -17.26 -9.96
CA SER A 41 -12.56 -17.40 -10.49
C SER A 41 -13.59 -17.35 -9.36
N TRP A 42 -13.34 -18.08 -8.27
CA TRP A 42 -14.21 -18.06 -7.10
C TRP A 42 -14.19 -16.73 -6.35
N LEU A 43 -13.04 -16.08 -6.22
CA LEU A 43 -12.93 -14.75 -5.61
C LEU A 43 -13.70 -13.71 -6.43
N LEU A 44 -13.56 -13.71 -7.75
CA LEU A 44 -14.23 -12.76 -8.64
C LEU A 44 -15.75 -13.01 -8.70
N THR A 45 -16.15 -14.26 -8.60
CA THR A 45 -17.55 -14.65 -8.40
C THR A 45 -18.10 -14.10 -7.08
N ALA A 46 -17.36 -14.23 -5.97
CA ALA A 46 -17.75 -13.64 -4.69
C ALA A 46 -17.79 -12.11 -4.74
N CYS A 47 -16.82 -11.47 -5.37
CA CYS A 47 -16.82 -10.02 -5.60
C CYS A 47 -18.06 -9.58 -6.36
N HIS A 48 -18.43 -10.28 -7.44
CA HIS A 48 -19.61 -9.95 -8.23
C HIS A 48 -20.91 -10.19 -7.44
N ALA A 49 -20.93 -11.20 -6.57
CA ALA A 49 -22.07 -11.48 -5.70
C ALA A 49 -22.26 -10.39 -4.61
N VAL A 50 -21.16 -9.79 -4.13
CA VAL A 50 -21.19 -8.64 -3.20
C VAL A 50 -21.54 -7.35 -3.93
N ALA A 51 -20.85 -7.05 -5.02
CA ALA A 51 -20.97 -5.82 -5.80
C ALA A 51 -20.93 -6.18 -7.29
N ALA A 52 -22.08 -6.13 -7.95
CA ALA A 52 -22.13 -6.38 -9.39
C ALA A 52 -21.23 -5.36 -10.12
N PHE A 53 -20.35 -5.85 -10.97
CA PHE A 53 -19.50 -5.03 -11.82
C PHE A 53 -19.74 -5.39 -13.28
N GLY A 54 -19.26 -4.53 -14.19
CA GLY A 54 -19.42 -4.72 -15.63
C GLY A 54 -18.65 -5.92 -16.17
N ARG A 55 -18.30 -5.86 -17.45
CA ARG A 55 -17.39 -6.82 -18.08
C ARG A 55 -16.02 -6.18 -18.24
N PRO A 56 -15.21 -6.10 -17.16
CA PRO A 56 -13.89 -5.55 -17.27
C PRO A 56 -13.07 -6.26 -18.35
N THR A 57 -12.24 -5.49 -19.03
CA THR A 57 -11.23 -5.98 -19.97
C THR A 57 -9.88 -5.99 -19.30
N ASP A 58 -9.04 -6.97 -19.64
CA ASP A 58 -7.69 -7.08 -19.12
C ASP A 58 -6.77 -7.68 -20.19
N ASP A 59 -5.51 -7.26 -20.21
CA ASP A 59 -4.53 -7.72 -21.20
C ASP A 59 -3.93 -9.10 -20.84
N VAL A 60 -4.12 -9.54 -19.60
CA VAL A 60 -3.62 -10.80 -19.03
C VAL A 60 -4.73 -11.87 -18.99
N TYR A 61 -5.98 -11.46 -18.77
CA TYR A 61 -7.11 -12.35 -18.49
C TYR A 61 -8.29 -12.21 -19.45
N ILE A 62 -8.90 -13.34 -19.80
CA ILE A 62 -10.23 -13.40 -20.42
C ILE A 62 -11.24 -13.72 -19.33
N PHE A 63 -12.28 -12.88 -19.19
CA PHE A 63 -13.36 -13.13 -18.26
C PHE A 63 -14.54 -13.80 -18.97
N GLU A 64 -14.90 -15.00 -18.54
CA GLU A 64 -16.10 -15.70 -19.00
C GLU A 64 -17.20 -15.60 -17.95
N TYR A 65 -18.39 -15.19 -18.37
CA TYR A 65 -19.51 -14.91 -17.48
C TYR A 65 -20.63 -15.91 -17.68
N PHE A 66 -21.10 -16.47 -16.57
CA PHE A 66 -22.20 -17.44 -16.56
C PHE A 66 -23.33 -16.95 -15.68
N ASP A 67 -24.52 -16.81 -16.26
CA ASP A 67 -25.73 -16.48 -15.50
C ASP A 67 -26.31 -17.78 -14.92
N VAL A 68 -26.34 -17.86 -13.59
CA VAL A 68 -26.77 -19.05 -12.83
C VAL A 68 -27.94 -18.71 -11.92
N ASN A 69 -28.89 -19.63 -11.80
CA ASN A 69 -30.08 -19.49 -10.97
C ASN A 69 -30.10 -20.47 -9.79
N SER A 70 -29.24 -21.48 -9.82
CA SER A 70 -29.11 -22.51 -8.79
C SER A 70 -27.68 -23.01 -8.64
N MET A 71 -27.39 -23.72 -7.53
CA MET A 71 -26.14 -24.45 -7.36
C MET A 71 -25.98 -25.62 -8.34
N ALA A 72 -27.08 -26.15 -8.89
CA ALA A 72 -27.01 -27.17 -9.93
C ALA A 72 -26.40 -26.59 -11.21
N ASP A 73 -26.76 -25.36 -11.59
CA ASP A 73 -26.17 -24.68 -12.76
C ASP A 73 -24.66 -24.48 -12.57
N VAL A 74 -24.24 -24.04 -11.37
CA VAL A 74 -22.82 -23.87 -11.03
C VAL A 74 -22.10 -25.20 -11.11
N SER A 75 -22.66 -26.26 -10.52
CA SER A 75 -22.09 -27.60 -10.57
C SER A 75 -21.95 -28.12 -12.00
N ASP A 76 -22.98 -27.95 -12.84
CA ASP A 76 -22.96 -28.39 -14.23
C ASP A 76 -21.86 -27.71 -15.04
N ILE A 77 -21.63 -26.41 -14.81
CA ILE A 77 -20.56 -25.67 -15.47
C ILE A 77 -19.20 -26.13 -14.95
N VAL A 78 -19.00 -26.19 -13.63
CA VAL A 78 -17.75 -26.67 -13.01
C VAL A 78 -17.37 -28.06 -13.54
N MET A 79 -18.33 -28.96 -13.67
CA MET A 79 -18.12 -30.32 -14.20
C MET A 79 -17.75 -30.36 -15.69
N ARG A 80 -18.09 -29.33 -16.47
CA ARG A 80 -17.66 -29.19 -17.87
C ARG A 80 -16.23 -28.65 -18.00
N HIS A 81 -15.68 -28.08 -16.93
CA HIS A 81 -14.33 -27.49 -16.88
C HIS A 81 -13.45 -28.15 -15.80
N PRO A 82 -13.26 -29.48 -15.84
CA PRO A 82 -12.58 -30.23 -14.77
C PRO A 82 -11.08 -29.88 -14.62
N ASP A 83 -10.45 -29.35 -15.67
CA ASP A 83 -9.05 -28.92 -15.62
C ASP A 83 -8.87 -27.57 -14.90
N ASP A 84 -9.92 -26.74 -14.91
CA ASP A 84 -9.93 -25.40 -14.34
C ASP A 84 -10.45 -25.39 -12.89
N PHE A 85 -11.33 -26.34 -12.52
CA PHE A 85 -11.91 -26.47 -11.19
C PHE A 85 -11.60 -27.82 -10.57
N LYS A 86 -10.59 -27.85 -9.70
CA LYS A 86 -10.06 -29.08 -9.10
C LYS A 86 -10.61 -29.32 -7.70
N THR A 87 -11.03 -28.27 -7.00
CA THR A 87 -11.54 -28.40 -5.64
C THR A 87 -13.04 -28.69 -5.66
N PRO A 88 -13.49 -29.76 -4.97
CA PRO A 88 -14.92 -30.06 -4.88
C PRO A 88 -15.70 -28.90 -4.25
N LEU A 89 -16.85 -28.54 -4.86
CA LEU A 89 -17.73 -27.49 -4.33
C LEU A 89 -18.15 -27.74 -2.88
N SER A 90 -18.37 -29.01 -2.50
CA SER A 90 -18.70 -29.38 -1.12
C SER A 90 -17.62 -28.98 -0.12
N THR A 91 -16.34 -28.98 -0.52
CA THR A 91 -15.24 -28.49 0.32
C THR A 91 -15.34 -26.98 0.50
N LEU A 92 -15.59 -26.23 -0.58
CA LEU A 92 -15.70 -24.77 -0.53
C LEU A 92 -16.92 -24.29 0.27
N LEU A 93 -18.02 -25.04 0.19
CA LEU A 93 -19.26 -24.78 0.92
C LEU A 93 -19.18 -25.04 2.43
N ASN A 94 -18.07 -25.58 2.95
CA ASN A 94 -17.90 -25.77 4.39
C ASN A 94 -17.54 -24.47 5.15
N MET A 95 -17.33 -23.35 4.44
CA MET A 95 -17.08 -22.05 5.08
C MET A 95 -18.30 -21.57 5.90
N ASN A 96 -18.08 -21.02 7.10
CA ASN A 96 -19.18 -20.41 7.85
C ASN A 96 -19.59 -19.08 7.18
N GLU A 97 -20.90 -18.89 7.02
CA GLU A 97 -21.48 -17.69 6.43
C GLU A 97 -21.07 -16.43 7.17
N GLU A 98 -20.99 -16.48 8.51
CA GLU A 98 -20.56 -15.35 9.35
C GLU A 98 -19.10 -14.92 9.08
N LEU A 99 -18.28 -15.79 8.46
CA LEU A 99 -16.86 -15.54 8.26
C LEU A 99 -16.54 -15.14 6.82
N MET A 100 -17.45 -15.34 5.86
CA MET A 100 -17.13 -15.20 4.44
C MET A 100 -16.68 -13.78 4.07
N HIS A 101 -17.31 -12.76 4.66
CA HIS A 101 -16.97 -11.37 4.44
C HIS A 101 -15.58 -11.01 4.99
N VAL A 102 -15.14 -11.66 6.06
CA VAL A 102 -13.77 -11.50 6.59
C VAL A 102 -12.72 -11.95 5.58
N TYR A 103 -12.93 -13.10 4.93
CA TYR A 103 -11.97 -13.61 3.94
C TYR A 103 -11.97 -12.79 2.66
N VAL A 104 -13.12 -12.30 2.20
CA VAL A 104 -13.19 -11.38 1.05
C VAL A 104 -12.48 -10.06 1.37
N ALA A 105 -12.71 -9.49 2.56
CA ALA A 105 -12.02 -8.28 3.01
C ALA A 105 -10.51 -8.49 3.16
N PHE A 106 -10.10 -9.66 3.67
CA PHE A 106 -8.70 -10.06 3.75
C PHE A 106 -8.04 -10.13 2.37
N ALA A 107 -8.67 -10.78 1.38
CA ALA A 107 -8.17 -10.81 0.01
C ALA A 107 -8.00 -9.39 -0.54
N GLY A 108 -8.91 -8.49 -0.16
CA GLY A 108 -8.81 -7.06 -0.38
C GLY A 108 -7.51 -6.42 0.09
N LEU A 109 -7.00 -6.78 1.27
CA LEU A 109 -5.75 -6.21 1.79
C LEU A 109 -4.52 -6.57 0.94
N LEU A 110 -4.58 -7.69 0.20
CA LEU A 110 -3.47 -8.16 -0.63
C LEU A 110 -3.21 -7.29 -1.87
N ILE A 111 -4.19 -6.47 -2.29
CA ILE A 111 -3.99 -5.50 -3.39
C ILE A 111 -3.01 -4.39 -3.02
N GLY A 112 -2.82 -4.15 -1.71
CA GLY A 112 -2.03 -3.04 -1.17
C GLY A 112 -0.76 -3.46 -0.44
N LYS A 113 -0.57 -4.76 -0.18
CA LYS A 113 0.49 -5.27 0.69
C LYS A 113 1.33 -6.35 0.00
N ASN A 114 2.64 -6.10 -0.10
CA ASN A 114 3.62 -7.15 -0.34
C ASN A 114 3.95 -7.83 1.00
N ILE A 115 3.75 -9.15 1.06
CA ILE A 115 3.90 -9.97 2.25
C ILE A 115 5.08 -10.92 2.05
N SER A 116 5.95 -11.04 3.04
CA SER A 116 6.98 -12.08 3.06
C SER A 116 6.55 -13.30 3.86
N VAL A 117 7.06 -14.49 3.49
CA VAL A 117 6.88 -15.75 4.24
C VAL A 117 7.10 -15.57 5.75
N GLN A 118 8.12 -14.79 6.12
CA GLN A 118 8.54 -14.59 7.51
C GLN A 118 7.54 -13.72 8.30
N SER A 119 6.94 -12.72 7.65
CA SER A 119 6.02 -11.78 8.31
C SER A 119 4.56 -12.20 8.22
N TYR A 120 4.24 -13.11 7.29
CA TYR A 120 2.87 -13.51 7.02
C TYR A 120 2.11 -14.05 8.23
N PRO A 121 2.61 -15.02 9.02
CA PRO A 121 1.81 -15.63 10.08
C PRO A 121 1.34 -14.60 11.14
N ALA A 122 2.24 -13.70 11.54
CA ALA A 122 1.91 -12.64 12.49
C ALA A 122 0.96 -11.61 11.87
N TRP A 123 1.14 -11.30 10.59
CA TRP A 123 0.32 -10.34 9.85
C TRP A 123 -1.12 -10.84 9.66
N ILE A 124 -1.31 -12.06 9.13
CA ILE A 124 -2.64 -12.63 8.92
C ILE A 124 -3.39 -12.82 10.24
N THR A 125 -2.72 -13.37 11.27
CA THR A 125 -3.34 -13.60 12.57
C THR A 125 -3.87 -12.31 13.18
N ARG A 126 -3.10 -11.21 13.07
CA ARG A 126 -3.52 -9.90 13.55
C ARG A 126 -4.76 -9.41 12.81
N HIS A 127 -4.72 -9.38 11.48
CA HIS A 127 -5.82 -8.81 10.70
C HIS A 127 -7.10 -9.64 10.76
N LEU A 128 -7.00 -10.96 10.75
CA LEU A 128 -8.16 -11.83 10.95
C LEU A 128 -8.76 -11.61 12.35
N ARG A 129 -7.94 -11.53 13.40
CA ARG A 129 -8.42 -11.22 14.76
C ARG A 129 -9.13 -9.87 14.82
N ASP A 130 -8.56 -8.84 14.20
CA ASP A 130 -9.17 -7.51 14.16
C ASP A 130 -10.52 -7.55 13.44
N PHE A 131 -10.62 -8.23 12.29
CA PHE A 131 -11.88 -8.39 11.56
C PHE A 131 -12.93 -9.21 12.32
N PHE A 132 -12.56 -10.32 12.94
CA PHE A 132 -13.50 -11.11 13.75
C PHE A 132 -13.99 -10.34 14.98
N GLY A 133 -13.12 -9.52 15.58
CA GLY A 133 -13.49 -8.60 16.66
C GLY A 133 -14.60 -7.62 16.26
N LEU A 134 -14.60 -7.15 15.01
CA LEU A 134 -15.63 -6.27 14.47
C LEU A 134 -16.99 -6.96 14.29
N LEU A 135 -16.99 -8.28 14.14
CA LEU A 135 -18.20 -9.10 14.05
C LEU A 135 -18.67 -9.63 15.42
N HIS A 136 -17.97 -9.29 16.51
CA HIS A 136 -18.20 -9.85 17.84
C HIS A 136 -18.12 -11.39 17.89
N VAL A 137 -17.40 -12.00 16.94
CA VAL A 137 -17.16 -13.44 16.90
C VAL A 137 -15.93 -13.74 17.76
N PRO A 138 -16.03 -14.60 18.79
CA PRO A 138 -14.86 -14.98 19.57
C PRO A 138 -13.86 -15.65 18.64
N ALA A 139 -12.59 -15.23 18.69
CA ALA A 139 -11.51 -15.86 17.95
C ALA A 139 -11.39 -17.34 18.38
N ARG A 140 -12.06 -18.24 17.65
CA ARG A 140 -12.02 -19.68 17.92
C ARG A 140 -10.67 -20.23 17.46
N GLU A 141 -10.18 -21.25 18.17
CA GLU A 141 -8.94 -21.97 17.84
C GLU A 141 -8.98 -22.73 16.49
N ALA A 142 -10.15 -22.85 15.85
CA ALA A 142 -10.36 -23.64 14.63
C ALA A 142 -10.75 -22.80 13.40
N MET A 143 -10.26 -21.55 13.31
CA MET A 143 -10.49 -20.73 12.12
C MET A 143 -9.65 -21.23 10.94
N PRO A 144 -10.23 -21.41 9.74
CA PRO A 144 -9.45 -21.77 8.55
C PRO A 144 -8.39 -20.71 8.26
N GLU A 145 -7.12 -21.10 8.27
CA GLU A 145 -6.04 -20.18 7.89
C GLU A 145 -5.98 -20.08 6.36
N VAL A 146 -5.74 -18.87 5.84
CA VAL A 146 -5.40 -18.70 4.43
C VAL A 146 -3.91 -19.09 4.26
N PRO A 147 -3.57 -20.08 3.43
CA PRO A 147 -2.18 -20.46 3.22
C PRO A 147 -1.34 -19.31 2.66
N PHE A 148 -0.06 -19.25 3.01
CA PHE A 148 0.85 -18.22 2.47
C PHE A 148 0.89 -18.25 0.94
N GLN A 149 0.93 -19.45 0.35
CA GLN A 149 0.99 -19.66 -1.10
C GLN A 149 -0.22 -19.06 -1.81
N THR A 150 -1.39 -19.15 -1.20
CA THR A 150 -2.63 -18.51 -1.67
C THR A 150 -2.48 -16.99 -1.65
N ALA A 151 -2.03 -16.42 -0.53
CA ALA A 151 -1.88 -14.97 -0.38
C ALA A 151 -0.81 -14.39 -1.32
N ASP A 152 0.33 -15.07 -1.46
CA ASP A 152 1.43 -14.68 -2.35
C ASP A 152 1.00 -14.73 -3.82
N THR A 153 0.26 -15.77 -4.20
CA THR A 153 -0.37 -15.87 -5.51
C THR A 153 -1.31 -14.70 -5.77
N LEU A 154 -2.27 -14.44 -4.88
CA LEU A 154 -3.23 -13.35 -5.07
C LEU A 154 -2.52 -12.01 -5.21
N HIS A 155 -1.53 -11.76 -4.34
CA HIS A 155 -0.70 -10.57 -4.44
C HIS A 155 -0.05 -10.46 -5.82
N PHE A 156 0.59 -11.53 -6.30
CA PHE A 156 1.21 -11.56 -7.62
C PHE A 156 0.21 -11.27 -8.75
N GLU A 157 -0.98 -11.86 -8.72
CA GLU A 157 -1.99 -11.63 -9.77
C GLU A 157 -2.59 -10.22 -9.71
N PHE A 158 -2.71 -9.64 -8.52
CA PHE A 158 -3.09 -8.23 -8.35
C PHE A 158 -2.02 -7.25 -8.83
N GLU A 159 -0.73 -7.54 -8.66
CA GLU A 159 0.32 -6.69 -9.25
C GLU A 159 0.22 -6.67 -10.78
N ARG A 160 -0.12 -7.80 -11.39
CA ARG A 160 -0.15 -7.95 -12.85
C ARG A 160 -1.40 -7.39 -13.52
N SER A 161 -2.52 -7.32 -12.80
CA SER A 161 -3.80 -6.86 -13.35
C SER A 161 -4.36 -5.68 -12.56
N LEU A 162 -4.37 -4.50 -13.20
CA LEU A 162 -5.07 -3.32 -12.69
C LEU A 162 -6.57 -3.58 -12.55
N THR A 163 -7.14 -4.33 -13.49
CA THR A 163 -8.56 -4.69 -13.49
C THR A 163 -8.94 -5.50 -12.26
N LEU A 164 -8.18 -6.55 -11.92
CA LEU A 164 -8.44 -7.34 -10.72
C LEU A 164 -8.35 -6.49 -9.45
N ARG A 165 -7.34 -5.61 -9.35
CA ARG A 165 -7.23 -4.65 -8.24
C ARG A 165 -8.46 -3.78 -8.09
N ARG A 166 -8.93 -3.19 -9.19
CA ARG A 166 -10.11 -2.33 -9.21
C ARG A 166 -11.38 -3.07 -8.80
N VAL A 167 -11.62 -4.26 -9.36
CA VAL A 167 -12.79 -5.07 -9.04
C VAL A 167 -12.84 -5.39 -7.54
N VAL A 168 -11.73 -5.86 -6.98
CA VAL A 168 -11.65 -6.16 -5.55
C VAL A 168 -11.81 -4.89 -4.72
N PHE A 169 -11.12 -3.79 -5.07
CA PHE A 169 -11.24 -2.51 -4.38
C PHE A 169 -12.69 -1.99 -4.34
N PHE A 170 -13.36 -1.93 -5.48
CA PHE A 170 -14.74 -1.44 -5.55
C PHE A 170 -15.73 -2.38 -4.85
N THR A 171 -15.42 -3.68 -4.78
CA THR A 171 -16.18 -4.61 -3.94
C THR A 171 -16.10 -4.23 -2.47
N LEU A 172 -14.89 -3.90 -1.97
CA LEU A 172 -14.72 -3.46 -0.58
C LEU A 172 -15.41 -2.12 -0.33
N ALA A 173 -15.27 -1.16 -1.25
CA ALA A 173 -15.91 0.15 -1.15
C ALA A 173 -17.43 0.01 -1.10
N PHE A 174 -18.02 -0.79 -1.99
CA PHE A 174 -19.45 -1.08 -1.97
C PHE A 174 -19.88 -1.78 -0.67
N GLY A 175 -19.14 -2.81 -0.24
CA GLY A 175 -19.40 -3.52 1.01
C GLY A 175 -19.34 -2.61 2.25
N ALA A 176 -18.52 -1.56 2.22
CA ALA A 176 -18.41 -0.55 3.28
C ALA A 176 -19.62 0.38 3.36
N GLU A 177 -20.40 0.49 2.28
CA GLU A 177 -21.63 1.31 2.22
C GLU A 177 -22.91 0.51 2.48
N LEU A 178 -22.85 -0.82 2.43
CA LEU A 178 -24.00 -1.68 2.74
C LEU A 178 -24.50 -1.48 4.17
N GLU A 179 -25.81 -1.53 4.35
CA GLU A 179 -26.45 -1.56 5.67
C GLU A 179 -26.55 -3.00 6.20
N SER A 180 -25.40 -3.63 6.42
CA SER A 180 -25.27 -4.99 6.98
C SER A 180 -24.39 -5.01 8.24
N ALA A 181 -24.45 -6.11 9.00
CA ALA A 181 -23.56 -6.32 10.15
C ALA A 181 -22.08 -6.31 9.75
N ASP A 182 -21.77 -6.77 8.54
CA ASP A 182 -20.41 -6.94 8.03
C ASP A 182 -19.80 -5.66 7.45
N LYS A 183 -20.57 -4.58 7.31
CA LYS A 183 -20.09 -3.31 6.74
C LYS A 183 -18.85 -2.76 7.45
N ASN A 184 -18.75 -3.00 8.75
CA ASN A 184 -17.61 -2.57 9.56
C ASN A 184 -16.31 -3.28 9.17
N VAL A 185 -16.38 -4.55 8.74
CA VAL A 185 -15.23 -5.31 8.24
C VAL A 185 -14.70 -4.65 6.97
N TYR A 186 -15.59 -4.34 6.03
CA TYR A 186 -15.23 -3.65 4.79
C TYR A 186 -14.70 -2.24 5.01
N ARG A 187 -15.33 -1.44 5.88
CA ARG A 187 -14.83 -0.11 6.26
C ARG A 187 -13.43 -0.20 6.85
N HIS A 188 -13.20 -1.15 7.75
CA HIS A 188 -11.88 -1.34 8.33
C HIS A 188 -10.84 -1.74 7.27
N ALA A 189 -11.20 -2.61 6.32
CA ALA A 189 -10.32 -2.94 5.20
C ALA A 189 -10.01 -1.72 4.31
N MET A 190 -11.00 -0.89 4.01
CA MET A 190 -10.83 0.35 3.25
C MET A 190 -9.92 1.36 3.96
N GLU A 191 -10.02 1.45 5.28
CA GLU A 191 -9.12 2.29 6.09
C GLU A 191 -7.68 1.76 6.07
N LEU A 192 -7.48 0.44 6.20
CA LEU A 192 -6.16 -0.18 6.11
C LEU A 192 -5.52 -0.03 4.72
N LEU A 193 -6.33 0.11 3.67
CA LEU A 193 -5.86 0.34 2.30
C LEU A 193 -5.48 1.80 2.01
N ARG A 194 -5.83 2.76 2.88
CA ARG A 194 -5.45 4.17 2.68
C ARG A 194 -3.93 4.30 2.64
N PHE A 195 -3.44 4.93 1.59
CA PHE A 195 -2.03 5.08 1.28
C PHE A 195 -1.26 3.74 1.19
N ALA A 196 -1.96 2.63 0.91
CA ALA A 196 -1.28 1.38 0.59
C ALA A 196 -0.41 1.57 -0.65
N LYS A 197 0.80 0.98 -0.63
CA LYS A 197 1.89 1.25 -1.59
C LYS A 197 2.38 2.70 -1.66
N MET A 198 1.82 3.62 -0.88
CA MET A 198 2.20 5.04 -0.79
C MET A 198 2.56 5.44 0.66
N THR A 199 2.92 4.47 1.50
CA THR A 199 3.24 4.70 2.92
C THR A 199 4.33 5.76 3.08
N GLY A 200 5.31 5.81 2.17
CA GLY A 200 6.36 6.83 2.23
C GLY A 200 5.83 8.24 2.02
N LEU A 201 4.95 8.44 1.04
CA LEU A 201 4.27 9.72 0.81
C LEU A 201 3.40 10.12 1.99
N ARG A 202 2.71 9.14 2.60
CA ARG A 202 1.92 9.37 3.82
C ARG A 202 2.80 9.89 4.97
N LEU A 203 3.95 9.27 5.21
CA LEU A 203 4.90 9.74 6.23
C LEU A 203 5.39 11.16 5.94
N ILE A 204 5.67 11.49 4.67
CA ILE A 204 6.08 12.84 4.26
C ILE A 204 4.96 13.84 4.60
N PHE A 205 3.71 13.53 4.28
CA PHE A 205 2.58 14.41 4.64
C PHE A 205 2.46 14.60 6.14
N ASP A 206 2.50 13.52 6.92
CA ASP A 206 2.29 13.56 8.37
C ASP A 206 3.45 14.24 9.14
N PHE A 207 4.70 14.11 8.67
CA PHE A 207 5.87 14.53 9.46
C PHE A 207 6.75 15.60 8.82
N LEU A 208 6.71 15.75 7.50
CA LEU A 208 7.47 16.77 6.79
C LEU A 208 6.63 17.92 6.26
N MET A 209 5.32 17.74 6.08
CA MET A 209 4.43 18.76 5.50
C MET A 209 3.24 19.12 6.39
N CYS A 210 3.11 18.49 7.57
CA CYS A 210 1.97 18.70 8.45
C CYS A 210 1.96 20.11 9.02
N ASP A 211 0.91 20.88 8.69
CA ASP A 211 0.66 22.31 8.92
C ASP A 211 1.75 23.24 8.37
N THR A 212 3.00 22.92 8.65
CA THR A 212 4.15 23.70 8.27
C THR A 212 5.32 22.80 7.85
N PRO A 213 5.79 22.94 6.61
CA PRO A 213 6.88 22.13 6.10
C PRO A 213 8.13 22.16 6.97
N PHE A 214 8.74 21.00 7.18
CA PHE A 214 9.91 20.84 8.03
C PHE A 214 11.14 21.53 7.41
N PRO A 215 11.96 22.27 8.17
CA PRO A 215 13.03 23.11 7.62
C PRO A 215 14.06 22.41 6.73
N ILE A 216 14.28 21.10 6.91
CA ILE A 216 15.23 20.33 6.09
C ILE A 216 14.89 20.41 4.59
N LEU A 217 13.61 20.59 4.26
CA LEU A 217 13.17 20.71 2.88
C LEU A 217 13.86 21.88 2.18
N PHE A 218 14.21 22.96 2.87
CA PHE A 218 14.77 24.18 2.28
C PHE A 218 16.29 24.19 2.15
N LEU A 219 16.96 23.15 2.66
CA LEU A 219 18.40 23.00 2.50
C LEU A 219 18.73 22.70 1.03
N ASP A 220 19.84 23.25 0.53
CA ASP A 220 20.23 23.11 -0.89
C ASP A 220 20.45 21.67 -1.32
N ARG A 221 21.06 20.87 -0.43
CA ARG A 221 21.29 19.43 -0.66
C ARG A 221 20.01 18.60 -0.77
N TRP A 222 18.85 19.18 -0.42
CA TRP A 222 17.53 18.59 -0.54
C TRP A 222 16.75 19.14 -1.75
N ALA A 223 17.33 20.04 -2.55
CA ALA A 223 16.67 20.57 -3.74
C ALA A 223 16.22 19.50 -4.75
N PRO A 224 17.03 18.45 -5.04
CA PRO A 224 16.57 17.36 -5.90
C PRO A 224 15.38 16.60 -5.31
N ASP A 225 15.40 16.34 -4.00
CA ASP A 225 14.33 15.62 -3.32
C ASP A 225 13.04 16.44 -3.27
N ARG A 226 13.14 17.75 -3.03
CA ARG A 226 12.01 18.69 -3.15
C ARG A 226 11.38 18.62 -4.53
N HIS A 227 12.20 18.63 -5.59
CA HIS A 227 11.70 18.57 -6.95
C HIS A 227 10.88 17.30 -7.19
N HIS A 228 11.37 16.15 -6.74
CA HIS A 228 10.62 14.88 -6.83
C HIS A 228 9.34 14.87 -5.99
N LEU A 229 9.34 15.52 -4.82
CA LEU A 229 8.13 15.70 -4.02
C LEU A 229 7.09 16.56 -4.74
N LEU A 230 7.50 17.64 -5.40
CA LEU A 230 6.60 18.48 -6.20
C LEU A 230 6.01 17.70 -7.39
N GLU A 231 6.85 16.95 -8.13
CA GLU A 231 6.37 16.05 -9.19
C GLU A 231 5.30 15.07 -8.67
N ALA A 232 5.54 14.47 -7.51
CA ALA A 232 4.59 13.55 -6.88
C ALA A 232 3.30 14.27 -6.42
N LEU A 233 3.40 15.47 -5.86
CA LEU A 233 2.26 16.28 -5.44
C LEU A 233 1.39 16.72 -6.61
N GLU A 234 2.00 17.13 -7.72
CA GLU A 234 1.27 17.47 -8.94
C GLU A 234 0.45 16.27 -9.43
N ILE A 235 1.02 15.06 -9.44
CA ILE A 235 0.28 13.85 -9.80
C ILE A 235 -0.83 13.59 -8.78
N TYR A 236 -0.53 13.62 -7.49
CA TYR A 236 -1.49 13.36 -6.43
C TYR A 236 -2.71 14.31 -6.49
N LEU A 237 -2.47 15.60 -6.75
CA LEU A 237 -3.51 16.63 -6.78
C LEU A 237 -4.37 16.62 -8.05
N ARG A 238 -3.90 15.99 -9.15
CA ARG A 238 -4.68 15.84 -10.40
C ARG A 238 -5.93 14.96 -10.23
N TYR A 239 -5.96 14.10 -9.22
CA TYR A 239 -7.03 13.16 -8.97
C TYR A 239 -8.05 13.66 -7.93
N PRO A 240 -9.30 13.15 -7.95
CA PRO A 240 -10.33 13.44 -6.95
C PRO A 240 -9.87 13.16 -5.51
N GLU A 241 -10.33 13.98 -4.55
CA GLU A 241 -9.84 13.95 -3.17
C GLU A 241 -10.11 12.62 -2.45
N ASP A 242 -11.25 11.99 -2.74
CA ASP A 242 -11.69 10.70 -2.23
C ASP A 242 -10.86 9.52 -2.77
N GLU A 243 -10.34 9.63 -4.00
CA GLU A 243 -9.51 8.58 -4.62
C GLU A 243 -8.03 8.70 -4.29
N ARG A 244 -7.56 9.91 -3.95
CA ARG A 244 -6.16 10.23 -3.65
C ARG A 244 -5.45 9.24 -2.69
N PRO A 245 -6.07 8.77 -1.59
CA PRO A 245 -5.42 7.79 -0.72
C PRO A 245 -5.16 6.43 -1.40
N TYR A 246 -5.79 6.15 -2.54
CA TYR A 246 -5.83 4.83 -3.17
C TYR A 246 -5.20 4.80 -4.57
N LEU A 247 -4.52 5.87 -4.99
CA LEU A 247 -4.05 6.01 -6.38
C LEU A 247 -3.22 4.83 -6.88
N ARG A 248 -2.26 4.33 -6.08
CA ARG A 248 -1.44 3.16 -6.46
C ARG A 248 -2.19 1.82 -6.49
N ILE A 249 -3.43 1.77 -6.02
CA ILE A 249 -4.33 0.63 -6.20
C ILE A 249 -5.14 0.82 -7.48
N LEU A 250 -5.73 2.02 -7.63
CA LEU A 250 -6.74 2.35 -8.64
C LEU A 250 -6.17 2.69 -10.02
N TYR A 251 -4.90 3.05 -10.14
CA TYR A 251 -4.32 3.52 -11.39
C TYR A 251 -3.08 2.73 -11.79
N ASP A 252 -2.65 2.97 -13.03
CA ASP A 252 -1.50 2.31 -13.62
C ASP A 252 -0.23 2.53 -12.78
N GLU A 253 0.57 1.48 -12.63
CA GLU A 253 1.75 1.54 -11.77
C GLU A 253 2.83 2.47 -12.33
N MET A 254 2.99 2.54 -13.65
CA MET A 254 4.02 3.37 -14.27
C MET A 254 3.68 4.85 -14.12
N GLU A 255 2.41 5.21 -14.25
CA GLU A 255 1.93 6.58 -14.01
C GLU A 255 2.07 6.97 -12.53
N MET A 256 1.68 6.09 -11.61
CA MET A 256 1.71 6.37 -10.17
C MET A 256 3.08 6.13 -9.51
N ARG A 257 4.09 5.71 -10.27
CA ARG A 257 5.45 5.42 -9.76
C ARG A 257 6.07 6.56 -8.94
N PRO A 258 5.88 7.86 -9.29
CA PRO A 258 6.42 8.96 -8.49
C PRO A 258 5.88 9.03 -7.06
N LEU A 259 4.67 8.51 -6.79
CA LEU A 259 4.00 8.58 -5.49
C LEU A 259 4.59 7.62 -4.43
N GLY A 260 5.29 6.57 -4.84
CA GLY A 260 5.84 5.56 -3.94
C GLY A 260 7.28 5.13 -4.25
N GLY A 261 7.95 5.87 -5.14
CA GLY A 261 9.22 5.46 -5.75
C GLY A 261 10.46 5.75 -4.93
N SER A 262 11.59 5.21 -5.38
CA SER A 262 12.94 5.46 -4.85
C SER A 262 13.32 6.94 -4.81
N LYS A 263 12.71 7.76 -5.68
CA LYS A 263 12.93 9.22 -5.72
C LYS A 263 12.51 9.93 -4.42
N LEU A 264 11.57 9.38 -3.65
CA LEU A 264 11.12 9.93 -2.36
C LEU A 264 11.78 9.24 -1.15
N GLU A 265 12.74 8.35 -1.37
CA GLU A 265 13.34 7.50 -0.33
C GLU A 265 13.98 8.34 0.78
N ARG A 266 14.78 9.36 0.44
CA ARG A 266 15.47 10.20 1.44
C ARG A 266 14.48 11.01 2.27
N LEU A 267 13.44 11.57 1.64
CA LEU A 267 12.39 12.31 2.33
C LEU A 267 11.55 11.41 3.23
N THR A 268 11.20 10.22 2.74
CA THR A 268 10.48 9.24 3.53
C THR A 268 11.30 8.82 4.76
N TYR A 269 12.60 8.61 4.59
CA TYR A 269 13.49 8.27 5.71
C TYR A 269 13.60 9.42 6.72
N ALA A 270 13.71 10.66 6.27
CA ALA A 270 13.69 11.83 7.16
C ALA A 270 12.36 11.95 7.92
N ALA A 271 11.23 11.80 7.21
CA ALA A 271 9.90 11.78 7.80
C ALA A 271 9.76 10.69 8.87
N LEU A 272 10.30 9.50 8.60
CA LEU A 272 10.32 8.38 9.55
C LEU A 272 11.13 8.73 10.81
N LEU A 273 12.33 9.31 10.67
CA LEU A 273 13.15 9.70 11.82
C LEU A 273 12.43 10.74 12.70
N ILE A 274 11.79 11.73 12.06
CA ILE A 274 10.96 12.73 12.75
C ILE A 274 9.80 12.02 13.46
N GLY A 275 9.07 11.16 12.76
CA GLY A 275 7.96 10.40 13.33
C GLY A 275 8.37 9.53 14.52
N GLN A 276 9.53 8.87 14.46
CA GLN A 276 10.07 8.06 15.55
C GLN A 276 10.37 8.87 16.81
N SER A 277 10.68 10.17 16.68
CA SER A 277 10.88 11.06 17.82
C SER A 277 9.59 11.37 18.59
N TYR A 278 8.44 11.28 17.93
CA TYR A 278 7.12 11.54 18.52
C TYR A 278 6.35 10.25 18.85
N PHE A 279 6.55 9.19 18.06
CA PHE A 279 5.79 7.94 18.11
C PHE A 279 6.73 6.74 18.19
N PRO A 280 7.01 6.22 19.41
CA PRO A 280 7.92 5.09 19.60
C PRO A 280 7.53 3.82 18.82
N ALA A 281 6.24 3.63 18.52
CA ALA A 281 5.76 2.49 17.73
C ALA A 281 6.36 2.45 16.30
N LEU A 282 6.76 3.59 15.75
CA LEU A 282 7.41 3.67 14.43
C LEU A 282 8.86 3.15 14.44
N ALA A 283 9.45 2.89 15.61
CA ALA A 283 10.76 2.25 15.72
C ALA A 283 10.79 0.85 15.08
N ASN A 284 9.63 0.17 15.02
CA ASN A 284 9.49 -1.13 14.39
C ASN A 284 9.40 -1.07 12.87
N TYR A 285 9.19 0.12 12.29
CA TYR A 285 9.11 0.29 10.84
C TYR A 285 10.51 0.26 10.23
N LYS A 286 10.83 -0.86 9.58
CA LYS A 286 12.12 -1.06 8.91
C LYS A 286 12.06 -0.52 7.49
N MET A 287 12.64 0.66 7.29
CA MET A 287 12.86 1.22 5.95
C MET A 287 14.27 0.90 5.47
N ARG A 288 14.40 0.47 4.21
CA ARG A 288 15.70 0.40 3.52
C ARG A 288 16.01 1.78 2.94
N ILE A 289 17.25 2.22 3.10
CA ILE A 289 17.77 3.44 2.48
C ILE A 289 19.02 3.12 1.67
N SER A 290 19.04 3.54 0.41
CA SER A 290 20.13 3.27 -0.54
C SER A 290 21.39 4.10 -0.32
N ALA A 291 21.27 5.35 0.18
CA ALA A 291 22.40 6.27 0.37
C ALA A 291 22.12 7.36 1.41
N ASN A 292 23.18 8.06 1.83
CA ASN A 292 23.12 9.30 2.63
C ASN A 292 22.44 9.18 4.02
N ARG A 293 22.35 7.97 4.58
CA ARG A 293 21.68 7.69 5.85
C ARG A 293 22.12 8.60 7.00
N GLU A 294 23.43 8.70 7.21
CA GLU A 294 23.99 9.49 8.31
C GLU A 294 23.83 10.99 8.11
N ILE A 295 23.94 11.48 6.87
CA ILE A 295 23.74 12.90 6.55
C ILE A 295 22.30 13.30 6.84
N ILE A 296 21.33 12.49 6.40
CA ILE A 296 19.90 12.75 6.65
C ILE A 296 19.61 12.74 8.14
N ARG A 297 20.18 11.77 8.87
CA ARG A 297 20.02 11.68 10.32
C ARG A 297 20.54 12.93 11.03
N ARG A 298 21.73 13.42 10.67
CA ARG A 298 22.30 14.65 11.22
C ARG A 298 21.42 15.88 10.95
N ASP A 299 20.92 16.03 9.72
CA ASP A 299 20.03 17.15 9.37
C ASP A 299 18.74 17.11 10.21
N VAL A 300 18.12 15.94 10.35
CA VAL A 300 16.90 15.78 11.17
C VAL A 300 17.19 16.06 12.65
N GLU A 301 18.24 15.46 13.22
CA GLU A 301 18.62 15.64 14.63
C GLU A 301 18.91 17.10 14.96
N TYR A 302 19.64 17.82 14.09
CA TYR A 302 19.93 19.24 14.26
C TYR A 302 18.65 20.07 14.43
N TRP A 303 17.66 19.86 13.55
CA TRP A 303 16.41 20.62 13.58
C TRP A 303 15.48 20.19 14.70
N LEU A 304 15.47 18.91 15.07
CA LEU A 304 14.72 18.43 16.25
C LEU A 304 15.26 19.04 17.55
N GLN A 305 16.60 19.13 17.71
CA GLN A 305 17.24 19.76 18.87
C GLN A 305 16.99 21.27 18.96
N ARG A 306 16.77 21.94 17.83
CA ARG A 306 16.43 23.37 17.80
C ARG A 306 14.94 23.64 18.03
N ARG A 307 14.04 22.71 17.68
CA ARG A 307 12.60 22.81 17.99
C ARG A 307 12.31 22.84 19.49
N SER A 308 13.21 22.35 20.34
CA SER A 308 13.08 22.41 21.81
C SER A 308 13.20 23.82 22.44
N ILE A 309 13.34 24.89 21.65
CA ILE A 309 13.52 26.26 22.15
C ILE A 309 12.21 27.08 22.20
N GLY A 310 11.06 26.54 21.75
CA GLY A 310 9.76 27.19 21.91
C GLY A 310 8.70 26.70 20.92
N PRO A 311 7.41 27.07 21.09
CA PRO A 311 6.36 26.71 20.16
C PRO A 311 6.69 27.29 18.78
N PHE A 312 6.79 26.41 17.80
CA PHE A 312 6.96 26.76 16.42
C PHE A 312 5.73 27.57 15.95
N VAL A 313 5.92 28.81 15.49
CA VAL A 313 4.85 29.72 15.02
C VAL A 313 4.88 29.79 13.48
N PRO A 314 3.98 29.09 12.78
CA PRO A 314 3.98 28.96 11.31
C PRO A 314 3.88 30.28 10.54
N GLU A 315 3.14 31.24 11.11
CA GLU A 315 2.66 32.44 10.43
C GLU A 315 3.76 33.44 10.07
N SER A 316 4.93 33.33 10.70
CA SER A 316 6.12 34.14 10.37
C SER A 316 7.07 33.48 9.38
N TYR A 317 6.79 32.23 8.96
CA TYR A 317 7.72 31.41 8.18
C TYR A 317 7.13 30.78 6.91
N PHE A 318 5.81 30.84 6.66
CA PHE A 318 5.22 30.12 5.53
C PHE A 318 4.06 30.84 4.80
N PRO A 319 4.10 30.88 3.46
CA PRO A 319 2.88 30.79 2.65
C PRO A 319 2.30 29.37 2.75
N LEU A 320 0.97 29.25 2.75
CA LEU A 320 0.25 27.97 2.76
C LEU A 320 0.76 27.06 1.61
N ILE A 321 0.86 25.75 1.83
CA ILE A 321 1.34 24.75 0.84
C ILE A 321 0.78 24.95 -0.59
N PRO A 322 -0.52 25.30 -0.80
CA PRO A 322 -1.04 25.69 -2.11
C PRO A 322 -0.23 26.78 -2.82
N GLN A 323 0.22 27.81 -2.09
CA GLN A 323 0.98 28.93 -2.64
C GLN A 323 2.40 28.55 -3.04
N ILE A 324 3.09 27.67 -2.28
CA ILE A 324 4.42 27.18 -2.68
C ILE A 324 4.35 26.32 -3.96
N LEU A 325 3.26 25.57 -4.14
CA LEU A 325 3.02 24.79 -5.36
C LEU A 325 2.69 25.67 -6.57
N GLU A 326 2.20 26.88 -6.35
CA GLU A 326 1.95 27.89 -7.40
C GLU A 326 3.20 28.73 -7.73
N MET A 327 4.25 28.66 -6.93
CA MET A 327 5.49 29.40 -7.15
C MET A 327 6.33 28.81 -8.27
N THR A 328 6.93 29.69 -9.07
CA THR A 328 7.95 29.32 -10.06
C THR A 328 9.18 28.74 -9.37
N ARG A 329 9.92 27.90 -10.09
CA ARG A 329 11.17 27.29 -9.60
C ARG A 329 12.15 28.32 -9.05
N GLU A 330 12.30 29.45 -9.76
CA GLU A 330 13.17 30.53 -9.32
C GLU A 330 12.67 31.19 -8.02
N ALA A 331 11.35 31.30 -7.84
CA ALA A 331 10.75 31.88 -6.64
C ALA A 331 10.91 30.96 -5.43
N GLN A 332 10.77 29.65 -5.60
CA GLN A 332 11.06 28.67 -4.54
C GLN A 332 12.53 28.72 -4.11
N ASP A 333 13.47 28.78 -5.07
CA ASP A 333 14.90 28.87 -4.79
C ASP A 333 15.30 30.24 -4.20
N ALA A 334 14.60 31.32 -4.56
CA ALA A 334 14.77 32.64 -3.94
C ALA A 334 14.31 32.65 -2.49
N GLU A 335 13.17 32.02 -2.20
CA GLU A 335 12.65 31.90 -0.84
C GLU A 335 13.57 31.02 0.03
N ALA A 336 14.06 29.90 -0.50
CA ALA A 336 15.08 29.07 0.15
C ALA A 336 16.38 29.85 0.47
N ARG A 337 16.80 30.76 -0.41
CA ARG A 337 17.95 31.65 -0.17
C ARG A 337 17.68 32.70 0.91
N ARG A 338 16.46 33.24 1.00
CA ARG A 338 16.07 34.15 2.09
C ARG A 338 16.16 33.46 3.45
N PHE A 339 15.73 32.20 3.53
CA PHE A 339 15.85 31.43 4.78
C PHE A 339 17.30 31.20 5.21
N ARG A 340 18.23 30.96 4.27
CA ARG A 340 19.67 30.87 4.57
C ARG A 340 20.25 32.13 5.21
N ALA A 341 19.68 33.30 4.92
CA ALA A 341 20.15 34.57 5.50
C ALA A 341 19.71 34.74 6.96
N VAL A 342 18.62 34.10 7.37
CA VAL A 342 18.08 34.15 8.74
C VAL A 342 18.75 33.11 9.63
N ASP A 343 19.12 31.95 9.08
CA ASP A 343 19.71 30.85 9.86
C ASP A 343 21.10 30.46 9.32
N ARG A 344 22.16 30.89 10.02
CA ARG A 344 23.55 30.49 9.71
C ARG A 344 23.75 29.03 10.07
N TYR A 345 23.36 28.13 9.18
CA TYR A 345 23.80 26.74 9.20
C TYR A 345 25.33 26.73 9.05
N PRO A 346 26.12 26.15 9.98
CA PRO A 346 27.57 26.14 9.83
C PRO A 346 27.95 25.21 8.67
N GLU A 347 28.41 25.77 7.56
CA GLU A 347 28.90 25.04 6.38
C GLU A 347 30.09 24.10 6.69
N GLN A 348 30.63 24.14 7.91
CA GLN A 348 31.76 23.34 8.39
C GLN A 348 31.43 21.85 8.64
N LEU A 349 30.16 21.45 8.70
CA LEU A 349 29.78 20.03 8.94
C LEU A 349 29.79 19.17 7.67
N ALA A 350 29.87 19.78 6.49
CA ALA A 350 29.98 19.06 5.21
C ALA A 350 31.45 18.87 4.75
N SER A 351 32.35 19.77 5.15
CA SER A 351 33.77 19.68 4.77
C SER A 351 34.56 18.66 5.62
N SER A 352 34.13 18.38 6.86
CA SER A 352 34.84 17.43 7.74
C SER A 352 34.61 15.95 7.43
N ALA A 353 33.69 15.61 6.52
CA ALA A 353 33.47 14.23 6.08
C ALA A 353 34.33 13.83 4.87
N GLY A 354 34.93 14.79 4.15
CA GLY A 354 35.74 14.51 2.96
C GLY A 354 37.24 14.41 3.21
N ASP A 355 37.74 15.05 4.26
CA ASP A 355 39.19 15.13 4.53
C ASP A 355 39.70 13.98 5.44
N GLY A 356 38.83 13.40 6.29
CA GLY A 356 39.21 12.28 7.15
C GLY A 356 39.49 10.95 6.41
N GLU A 357 38.75 10.66 5.34
CA GLU A 357 38.95 9.43 4.54
C GLU A 357 40.18 9.48 3.62
N ARG A 358 40.72 10.69 3.34
CA ARG A 358 41.95 10.86 2.56
C ARG A 358 43.21 10.75 3.41
N GLU A 359 43.18 11.20 4.67
CA GLU A 359 44.33 11.08 5.58
C GLU A 359 44.49 9.66 6.15
N GLU A 360 43.39 8.94 6.45
CA GLU A 360 43.49 7.52 6.90
C GLU A 360 44.00 6.59 5.78
N ASN A 361 43.63 6.83 4.52
CA ASN A 361 44.12 6.01 3.40
C ASN A 361 45.57 6.32 3.01
N GLN A 362 46.09 7.53 3.27
CA GLN A 362 47.52 7.82 3.08
C GLN A 362 48.40 7.31 4.23
N ALA A 363 47.88 7.29 5.46
CA ALA A 363 48.57 6.69 6.60
C ALA A 363 48.68 5.15 6.50
N ALA A 364 47.64 4.48 6.00
CA ALA A 364 47.62 3.01 5.85
C ALA A 364 48.56 2.50 4.74
N VAL A 365 48.76 3.25 3.66
CA VAL A 365 49.68 2.88 2.57
C VAL A 365 51.15 3.11 2.96
N SER A 366 51.42 4.04 3.87
CA SER A 366 52.77 4.37 4.35
C SER A 366 53.31 3.37 5.39
N ALA A 367 52.44 2.61 6.05
CA ALA A 367 52.80 1.67 7.12
C ALA A 367 53.15 0.24 6.64
N ASN A 368 52.90 -0.10 5.37
CA ASN A 368 53.15 -1.45 4.83
C ASN A 368 54.43 -1.57 3.97
N VAL A 369 55.34 -0.60 4.06
CA VAL A 369 56.68 -0.71 3.46
C VAL A 369 57.73 -0.38 4.51
N ARG A 370 57.99 -1.32 5.43
CA ARG A 370 59.30 -1.51 6.08
C ARG A 370 59.31 -2.78 6.95
N VAL A 371 60.12 -3.73 6.47
CA VAL A 371 60.68 -4.97 7.08
C VAL A 371 59.72 -6.14 7.21
#